data_AF-G3PK83-F1
#
_entry.id   AF-G3PK83-F1
#
_cell.length_a   1.000
_cell.length_b   1.000
_cell.length_c   1.000
_cell.angle_alpha   90.00
_cell.angle_beta   90.00
_cell.angle_gamma   90.00
#
_symmetry.space_group_name_H-M   'P 1'
#
loop_
_entity.id
_entity.type
_entity.pdbx_description
1 polymer ?
#
loop_
_entity_poly.entity_id
_entity_poly.type
_entity_poly.pdbx_seq_one_letter_code
_entity_poly.pdbx_strand_id
1 'polypeptide(L)'
;LTMSTFMLVVGAVIGVAYIYRHVVVKGKRCTSEAKLHGKTVIVTGSNTGIGKTTAIDLAKRGARVILACRSKLRGEAALEEVKNKSGSNQVVFMPLDLGSLQSVRSFAETFLKSEPRLDILINNAGIFLQGRTEDGLGMMFGVNHIGHFLLTNLLLDRLKECGSSRVVNVSSMAHNFGKIDFDCLNTHKALGLGTSFMQQLQVYSDSKLCNILFTHELAKRLQETKVTCYSLHPGAINTELTRNTDSLIKMLLKPLTLFFFKNTDQGAQTTLHCAVQEGIELFHGRYFSNCSVKQVYAKAKDDAAAKKLWELSERLSGLA
;
A
#
# COMPACT_ATOMS: atom_id res chain seq x y z
N LEU A 1 17.16 -26.90 37.80
CA LEU A 1 18.17 -26.28 36.91
C LEU A 1 19.28 -25.70 37.78
N THR A 2 20.55 -25.94 37.46
CA THR A 2 21.64 -25.17 38.08
C THR A 2 21.54 -23.71 37.62
N MET A 3 22.03 -22.76 38.43
CA MET A 3 22.01 -21.33 38.09
C MET A 3 22.67 -21.06 36.73
N SER A 4 23.71 -21.82 36.39
CA SER A 4 24.40 -21.76 35.09
C SER A 4 23.51 -22.20 33.92
N THR A 5 22.77 -23.31 34.05
CA THR A 5 21.81 -23.74 33.02
C THR A 5 20.68 -22.73 32.85
N PHE A 6 20.19 -22.13 33.94
CA PHE A 6 19.17 -21.08 33.86
C PHE A 6 19.66 -19.85 33.10
N MET A 7 20.87 -19.36 33.42
CA MET A 7 21.47 -18.20 32.72
C MET A 7 21.74 -18.48 31.23
N LEU A 8 22.16 -19.70 30.88
CA LEU A 8 22.34 -20.11 29.47
C LEU A 8 21.02 -20.13 28.70
N VAL A 9 19.95 -20.68 29.29
CA VAL A 9 18.61 -20.70 28.67
C VAL A 9 18.10 -19.28 28.50
N VAL A 10 18.23 -18.41 29.50
CA VAL A 10 17.83 -17.00 29.42
C VAL A 10 18.63 -16.27 28.33
N GLY A 11 19.95 -16.46 28.28
CA GLY A 11 20.80 -15.87 27.24
C GLY A 11 20.42 -16.34 25.83
N ALA A 12 20.13 -17.62 25.65
CA ALA A 12 19.68 -18.18 24.37
C ALA A 12 18.31 -17.62 23.95
N VAL A 13 17.35 -17.54 24.87
CA VAL A 13 16.02 -16.95 24.62
C VAL A 13 16.15 -15.48 24.23
N ILE A 14 16.98 -14.70 24.93
CA ILE A 14 17.25 -13.29 24.59
C ILE A 14 17.92 -13.18 23.21
N GLY A 15 18.88 -14.05 22.90
CA GLY A 15 19.55 -14.08 21.59
C GLY A 15 18.58 -14.37 20.45
N VAL A 16 17.73 -15.41 20.59
CA VAL A 16 16.70 -15.76 19.60
C VAL A 16 15.68 -14.64 19.46
N ALA A 17 15.22 -14.07 20.57
CA ALA A 17 14.30 -12.94 20.60
C ALA A 17 14.90 -11.71 19.88
N TYR A 18 16.18 -11.41 20.10
CA TYR A 18 16.90 -10.34 19.43
C TYR A 18 17.00 -10.57 17.92
N ILE A 19 17.38 -11.78 17.49
CA ILE A 19 17.49 -12.15 16.07
C ILE A 19 16.12 -12.08 15.41
N TYR A 20 15.07 -12.64 16.02
CA TYR A 20 13.70 -12.55 15.52
C TYR A 20 13.28 -11.08 15.35
N ARG A 21 13.54 -10.25 16.36
CA ARG A 21 13.21 -8.82 16.31
C ARG A 21 13.99 -8.09 15.21
N HIS A 22 15.27 -8.35 15.03
CA HIS A 22 16.10 -7.63 14.06
C HIS A 22 15.91 -8.12 12.62
N VAL A 23 15.79 -9.43 12.41
CA VAL A 23 15.73 -10.04 11.08
C VAL A 23 14.29 -10.15 10.59
N VAL A 24 13.38 -10.64 11.42
CA VAL A 24 11.99 -10.93 11.02
C VAL A 24 11.11 -9.69 11.19
N VAL A 25 11.20 -9.01 12.34
CA VAL A 25 10.33 -7.86 12.64
C VAL A 25 10.85 -6.59 11.99
N LYS A 26 12.07 -6.09 12.30
CA LYS A 26 12.57 -4.83 11.72
C LYS A 26 12.75 -4.92 10.19
N GLY A 27 13.34 -6.02 9.72
CA GLY A 27 13.63 -6.24 8.30
C GLY A 27 14.64 -5.24 7.73
N LYS A 28 14.87 -5.31 6.41
CA LYS A 28 15.76 -4.38 5.70
C LYS A 28 15.12 -2.99 5.60
N ARG A 29 15.99 -1.98 5.56
CA ARG A 29 15.62 -0.57 5.35
C ARG A 29 15.88 -0.14 3.92
N CYS A 30 15.21 0.92 3.47
CA CYS A 30 15.59 1.59 2.24
C CYS A 30 16.91 2.33 2.49
N THR A 31 17.90 2.11 1.62
CA THR A 31 19.23 2.74 1.69
C THR A 31 19.45 3.76 0.57
N SER A 32 18.44 4.03 -0.25
CA SER A 32 18.54 5.02 -1.32
C SER A 32 18.62 6.42 -0.73
N GLU A 33 19.61 7.19 -1.18
CA GLU A 33 19.80 8.61 -0.85
C GLU A 33 19.21 9.56 -1.93
N ALA A 34 18.47 8.99 -2.90
CA ALA A 34 17.89 9.74 -4.00
C ALA A 34 17.11 10.98 -3.53
N LYS A 35 17.40 12.12 -4.16
CA LYS A 35 16.68 13.38 -3.98
C LYS A 35 15.56 13.47 -5.01
N LEU A 36 14.47 14.13 -4.63
CA LEU A 36 13.22 14.23 -5.40
C LEU A 36 12.85 15.67 -5.74
N HIS A 37 13.81 16.60 -5.74
CA HIS A 37 13.58 17.98 -6.14
C HIS A 37 12.96 18.04 -7.55
N GLY A 38 11.88 18.80 -7.68
CA GLY A 38 11.14 18.94 -8.94
C GLY A 38 10.33 17.70 -9.35
N LYS A 39 10.20 16.69 -8.47
CA LYS A 39 9.36 15.49 -8.69
C LYS A 39 8.03 15.63 -7.95
N THR A 40 6.94 15.17 -8.56
CA THR A 40 5.61 15.15 -7.93
C THR A 40 5.19 13.73 -7.59
N VAL A 41 4.70 13.53 -6.35
CA VAL A 41 4.34 12.23 -5.81
C VAL A 41 2.95 12.27 -5.20
N ILE A 42 2.11 11.28 -5.50
CA ILE A 42 0.83 11.06 -4.83
C ILE A 42 0.97 9.90 -3.85
N VAL A 43 0.49 10.08 -2.61
CA VAL A 43 0.39 8.99 -1.62
C VAL A 43 -1.05 8.89 -1.13
N THR A 44 -1.73 7.80 -1.49
CA THR A 44 -3.10 7.54 -1.01
C THR A 44 -3.10 7.08 0.45
N GLY A 45 -4.06 7.54 1.25
CA GLY A 45 -4.17 7.16 2.67
C GLY A 45 -3.00 7.65 3.52
N SER A 46 -2.49 8.85 3.23
CA SER A 46 -1.31 9.46 3.85
C SER A 46 -1.62 10.32 5.08
N ASN A 47 -2.83 10.26 5.62
CA ASN A 47 -3.21 10.95 6.86
C ASN A 47 -2.78 10.22 8.14
N THR A 48 -2.39 8.94 8.04
CA THR A 48 -1.95 8.13 9.18
C THR A 48 -1.00 7.02 8.75
N GLY A 49 -0.42 6.33 9.72
CA GLY A 49 0.29 5.07 9.52
C GLY A 49 1.45 5.17 8.53
N ILE A 50 1.60 4.09 7.76
CA ILE A 50 2.67 3.93 6.76
C ILE A 50 2.60 5.01 5.69
N GLY A 51 1.40 5.39 5.24
CA GLY A 51 1.21 6.41 4.22
C GLY A 51 1.76 7.77 4.65
N LYS A 52 1.47 8.19 5.90
CA LYS A 52 1.99 9.45 6.46
C LYS A 52 3.50 9.43 6.59
N THR A 53 4.06 8.35 7.14
CA THR A 53 5.52 8.20 7.24
C THR A 53 6.20 8.21 5.88
N THR A 54 5.60 7.55 4.87
CA THR A 54 6.09 7.56 3.49
C THR A 54 6.07 8.99 2.93
N ALA A 55 4.98 9.73 3.13
CA ALA A 55 4.87 11.12 2.70
C ALA A 55 5.91 12.05 3.35
N ILE A 56 6.18 11.88 4.66
CA ILE A 56 7.22 12.64 5.37
C ILE A 56 8.60 12.40 4.73
N ASP A 57 8.96 11.15 4.47
CA ASP A 57 10.27 10.80 3.90
C ASP A 57 10.44 11.36 2.47
N LEU A 58 9.42 11.24 1.63
CA LEU A 58 9.43 11.79 0.27
C LEU A 58 9.51 13.33 0.28
N ALA A 59 8.79 13.98 1.19
CA ALA A 59 8.87 15.43 1.37
C ALA A 59 10.27 15.87 1.85
N LYS A 60 10.90 15.12 2.78
CA LYS A 60 12.30 15.35 3.20
C LYS A 60 13.31 15.22 2.05
N ARG A 61 13.00 14.39 1.06
CA ARG A 61 13.81 14.24 -0.16
C ARG A 61 13.61 15.38 -1.15
N GLY A 62 12.70 16.31 -0.89
CA GLY A 62 12.42 17.48 -1.73
C GLY A 62 11.29 17.29 -2.75
N ALA A 63 10.50 16.22 -2.64
CA ALA A 63 9.36 16.00 -3.52
C ALA A 63 8.23 17.01 -3.27
N ARG A 64 7.46 17.30 -4.32
CA ARG A 64 6.11 17.83 -4.21
C ARG A 64 5.15 16.69 -3.87
N VAL A 65 4.64 16.65 -2.65
CA VAL A 65 3.86 15.52 -2.13
C VAL A 65 2.38 15.88 -2.03
N ILE A 66 1.55 15.13 -2.75
CA ILE A 66 0.09 15.20 -2.68
C ILE A 66 -0.42 14.15 -1.68
N LEU A 67 -0.96 14.63 -0.57
CA LEU A 67 -1.60 13.84 0.45
C LEU A 67 -3.05 13.54 0.04
N ALA A 68 -3.27 12.39 -0.58
CA ALA A 68 -4.59 11.98 -1.08
C ALA A 68 -5.36 11.20 -0.02
N CYS A 69 -6.29 11.86 0.68
CA CYS A 69 -7.01 11.28 1.82
C CYS A 69 -8.50 11.64 1.82
N ARG A 70 -9.33 10.76 2.37
CA ARG A 70 -10.80 10.94 2.42
C ARG A 70 -11.24 12.11 3.32
N SER A 71 -10.74 12.15 4.55
CA SER A 71 -11.21 13.10 5.56
C SER A 71 -10.43 14.40 5.45
N LYS A 72 -11.13 15.51 5.15
CA LYS A 72 -10.55 16.86 5.12
C LYS A 72 -9.85 17.21 6.44
N LEU A 73 -10.57 17.11 7.56
CA LEU A 73 -10.02 17.41 8.89
C LEU A 73 -8.74 16.62 9.21
N ARG A 74 -8.75 15.30 8.98
CA ARG A 74 -7.55 14.47 9.24
C ARG A 74 -6.45 14.70 8.20
N GLY A 75 -6.81 15.07 6.98
CA GLY A 75 -5.90 15.41 5.90
C GLY A 75 -5.16 16.71 6.16
N GLU A 76 -5.86 17.76 6.61
CA GLU A 76 -5.28 19.04 7.01
C GLU A 76 -4.39 18.90 8.23
N ALA A 77 -4.80 18.13 9.24
CA ALA A 77 -3.93 17.82 10.38
C ALA A 77 -2.64 17.09 9.95
N ALA A 78 -2.76 16.14 9.02
CA ALA A 78 -1.59 15.43 8.48
C ALA A 78 -0.71 16.32 7.62
N LEU A 79 -1.29 17.27 6.86
CA LEU A 79 -0.56 18.26 6.07
C LEU A 79 0.40 19.05 6.95
N GLU A 80 -0.10 19.61 8.04
CA GLU A 80 0.72 20.39 8.96
C GLU A 80 1.79 19.53 9.64
N GLU A 81 1.46 18.30 10.04
CA GLU A 81 2.46 17.39 10.60
C GLU A 81 3.56 17.02 9.58
N VAL A 82 3.19 16.76 8.32
CA VAL A 82 4.15 16.40 7.26
C VAL A 82 5.06 17.58 6.96
N LYS A 83 4.52 18.80 6.82
CA LYS A 83 5.33 20.02 6.64
C LYS A 83 6.31 20.21 7.79
N ASN A 84 5.82 20.18 9.03
CA ASN A 84 6.65 20.36 10.22
C ASN A 84 7.76 19.32 10.35
N LYS A 85 7.45 18.04 10.13
CA LYS A 85 8.44 16.95 10.26
C LYS A 85 9.42 16.88 9.09
N SER A 86 9.04 17.35 7.91
CA SER A 86 9.89 17.31 6.72
C SER A 86 10.70 18.60 6.51
N GLY A 87 10.24 19.73 7.05
CA GLY A 87 10.76 21.05 6.73
C GLY A 87 10.39 21.53 5.31
N SER A 88 9.50 20.82 4.61
CA SER A 88 9.12 21.13 3.23
C SER A 88 7.77 21.83 3.18
N ASN A 89 7.71 22.92 2.40
CA ASN A 89 6.46 23.59 2.04
C ASN A 89 5.80 23.02 0.78
N GLN A 90 6.43 22.03 0.12
CA GLN A 90 5.94 21.40 -1.10
C GLN A 90 4.99 20.23 -0.81
N VAL A 91 4.09 20.42 0.16
CA VAL A 91 3.12 19.40 0.57
C VAL A 91 1.74 19.98 0.40
N VAL A 92 0.84 19.23 -0.24
CA VAL A 92 -0.53 19.65 -0.53
C VAL A 92 -1.49 18.55 -0.14
N PHE A 93 -2.59 18.92 0.53
CA PHE A 93 -3.69 18.00 0.76
C PHE A 93 -4.68 18.06 -0.40
N MET A 94 -5.12 16.91 -0.89
CA MET A 94 -6.21 16.80 -1.87
C MET A 94 -7.19 15.70 -1.42
N PRO A 95 -8.51 15.98 -1.39
CA PRO A 95 -9.50 15.01 -0.93
C PRO A 95 -9.65 13.85 -1.93
N LEU A 96 -9.57 12.62 -1.43
CA LEU A 96 -9.76 11.39 -2.21
C LEU A 96 -10.48 10.34 -1.36
N ASP A 97 -11.71 9.99 -1.74
CA ASP A 97 -12.40 8.80 -1.26
C ASP A 97 -12.34 7.69 -2.31
N LEU A 98 -11.56 6.64 -2.03
CA LEU A 98 -11.48 5.45 -2.89
C LEU A 98 -12.74 4.59 -2.84
N GLY A 99 -13.66 4.84 -1.91
CA GLY A 99 -14.97 4.22 -1.83
C GLY A 99 -16.05 4.91 -2.68
N SER A 100 -15.66 5.87 -3.53
CA SER A 100 -16.54 6.60 -4.44
C SER A 100 -15.83 6.82 -5.77
N LEU A 101 -16.27 6.17 -6.85
CA LEU A 101 -15.63 6.34 -8.16
C LEU A 101 -15.73 7.78 -8.67
N GLN A 102 -16.81 8.50 -8.31
CA GLN A 102 -16.92 9.92 -8.60
C GLN A 102 -15.85 10.74 -7.86
N SER A 103 -15.58 10.43 -6.58
CA SER A 103 -14.50 11.09 -5.84
C SER A 103 -13.12 10.84 -6.49
N VAL A 104 -12.87 9.61 -6.96
CA VAL A 104 -11.63 9.28 -7.68
C VAL A 104 -11.48 10.09 -8.97
N ARG A 105 -12.55 10.25 -9.75
CA ARG A 105 -12.56 11.07 -10.97
C ARG A 105 -12.32 12.55 -10.65
N SER A 106 -13.05 13.10 -9.69
CA SER A 106 -12.88 14.50 -9.25
C SER A 106 -11.46 14.78 -8.74
N PHE A 107 -10.85 13.85 -8.01
CA PHE A 107 -9.46 13.95 -7.58
C PHE A 107 -8.51 13.96 -8.79
N ALA A 108 -8.66 13.01 -9.73
CA ALA A 108 -7.81 12.91 -10.90
C ALA A 108 -7.90 14.18 -11.78
N GLU A 109 -9.11 14.69 -12.03
CA GLU A 109 -9.32 15.95 -12.75
C GLU A 109 -8.66 17.14 -12.05
N THR A 110 -8.83 17.25 -10.73
CA THR A 110 -8.21 18.33 -9.94
C THR A 110 -6.68 18.25 -10.02
N PHE A 111 -6.12 17.06 -9.85
CA PHE A 111 -4.68 16.83 -9.95
C PHE A 111 -4.17 17.17 -11.36
N LEU A 112 -4.81 16.66 -12.41
CA LEU A 112 -4.36 16.90 -13.79
C LEU A 112 -4.40 18.37 -14.19
N LYS A 113 -5.34 19.15 -13.65
CA LYS A 113 -5.46 20.60 -13.84
C LYS A 113 -4.42 21.40 -13.06
N SER A 114 -4.06 20.96 -11.85
CA SER A 114 -3.23 21.75 -10.92
C SER A 114 -1.75 21.35 -10.93
N GLU A 115 -1.43 20.12 -11.29
CA GLU A 115 -0.09 19.58 -11.28
C GLU A 115 0.38 19.35 -12.71
N PRO A 116 1.59 19.77 -13.12
CA PRO A 116 2.07 19.56 -14.49
C PRO A 116 2.72 18.19 -14.71
N ARG A 117 3.01 17.44 -13.64
CA ARG A 117 3.78 16.19 -13.67
C ARG A 117 3.32 15.21 -12.60
N LEU A 118 3.56 13.93 -12.82
CA LEU A 118 3.43 12.85 -11.82
C LEU A 118 4.56 11.84 -12.03
N ASP A 119 5.46 11.74 -11.06
CA ASP A 119 6.62 10.84 -11.13
C ASP A 119 6.39 9.56 -10.34
N ILE A 120 5.67 9.63 -9.22
CA ILE A 120 5.44 8.47 -8.36
C ILE A 120 3.98 8.47 -7.90
N LEU A 121 3.27 7.37 -8.19
CA LEU A 121 1.95 7.08 -7.63
C LEU A 121 2.07 5.95 -6.62
N ILE A 122 1.77 6.22 -5.35
CA ILE A 122 1.77 5.22 -4.28
C ILE A 122 0.33 4.92 -3.86
N ASN A 123 -0.17 3.79 -4.35
CA ASN A 123 -1.44 3.19 -3.99
C ASN A 123 -1.28 2.47 -2.64
N ASN A 124 -1.21 3.26 -1.57
CA ASN A 124 -0.95 2.81 -0.20
C ASN A 124 -2.23 2.55 0.61
N ALA A 125 -3.30 3.29 0.36
CA ALA A 125 -4.53 3.17 1.14
C ALA A 125 -5.06 1.73 1.14
N GLY A 126 -5.63 1.33 2.27
CA GLY A 126 -6.25 0.02 2.38
C GLY A 126 -7.04 -0.09 3.66
N ILE A 127 -8.15 -0.82 3.60
CA ILE A 127 -9.06 -1.02 4.71
C ILE A 127 -9.35 -2.51 4.91
N PHE A 128 -9.66 -2.82 6.17
CA PHE A 128 -10.28 -4.06 6.59
C PHE A 128 -11.64 -3.71 7.18
N LEU A 129 -12.65 -3.61 6.32
CA LEU A 129 -13.98 -3.12 6.69
C LEU A 129 -15.04 -3.75 5.79
N GLN A 130 -16.09 -4.25 6.40
CA GLN A 130 -17.28 -4.77 5.71
C GLN A 130 -18.17 -3.65 5.17
N GLY A 131 -19.12 -4.01 4.30
CA GLY A 131 -20.10 -3.09 3.73
C GLY A 131 -19.94 -2.90 2.22
N ARG A 132 -20.48 -1.79 1.71
CA ARG A 132 -20.50 -1.44 0.29
C ARG A 132 -19.97 -0.04 0.06
N THR A 133 -19.29 0.18 -1.07
CA THR A 133 -18.95 1.51 -1.57
C THR A 133 -20.19 2.26 -2.05
N GLU A 134 -20.06 3.55 -2.35
CA GLU A 134 -21.15 4.34 -2.96
C GLU A 134 -21.62 3.72 -4.28
N ASP A 135 -20.70 3.14 -5.04
CA ASP A 135 -20.94 2.46 -6.31
C ASP A 135 -21.43 1.01 -6.18
N GLY A 136 -21.77 0.57 -4.96
CA GLY A 136 -22.32 -0.75 -4.69
C GLY A 136 -21.31 -1.91 -4.77
N LEU A 137 -20.00 -1.63 -4.78
CA LEU A 137 -18.94 -2.65 -4.73
C LEU A 137 -18.73 -3.12 -3.29
N GLY A 138 -18.31 -4.37 -3.08
CA GLY A 138 -17.88 -4.82 -1.75
C GLY A 138 -16.78 -3.92 -1.20
N MET A 139 -16.93 -3.41 0.02
CA MET A 139 -16.11 -2.31 0.57
C MET A 139 -14.60 -2.52 0.43
N MET A 140 -14.06 -3.68 0.83
CA MET A 140 -12.63 -3.99 0.69
C MET A 140 -12.19 -4.10 -0.78
N PHE A 141 -13.01 -4.66 -1.65
CA PHE A 141 -12.69 -4.77 -3.08
C PHE A 141 -12.69 -3.40 -3.76
N GLY A 142 -13.73 -2.60 -3.49
CA GLY A 142 -13.88 -1.25 -4.00
C GLY A 142 -12.72 -0.35 -3.58
N VAL A 143 -12.42 -0.27 -2.27
CA VAL A 143 -11.39 0.64 -1.75
C VAL A 143 -9.97 0.15 -2.01
N ASN A 144 -9.68 -1.14 -1.77
CA ASN A 144 -8.30 -1.63 -1.83
C ASN A 144 -7.82 -1.80 -3.27
N HIS A 145 -8.73 -2.12 -4.20
CA HIS A 145 -8.43 -2.46 -5.58
C HIS A 145 -9.10 -1.53 -6.59
N ILE A 146 -10.43 -1.50 -6.72
CA ILE A 146 -11.10 -0.79 -7.84
C ILE A 146 -10.84 0.73 -7.83
N GLY A 147 -10.86 1.37 -6.66
CA GLY A 147 -10.55 2.80 -6.54
C GLY A 147 -9.12 3.11 -6.99
N HIS A 148 -8.13 2.28 -6.62
CA HIS A 148 -6.75 2.43 -7.08
C HIS A 148 -6.57 2.08 -8.55
N PHE A 149 -7.29 1.08 -9.04
CA PHE A 149 -7.33 0.70 -10.44
C PHE A 149 -7.78 1.89 -11.30
N LEU A 150 -8.93 2.49 -10.95
CA LEU A 150 -9.46 3.66 -11.63
C LEU A 150 -8.48 4.84 -11.53
N LEU A 151 -7.99 5.15 -10.32
CA LEU A 151 -7.04 6.24 -10.11
C LEU A 151 -5.78 6.10 -10.97
N THR A 152 -5.20 4.90 -11.01
CA THR A 152 -3.98 4.64 -11.77
C THR A 152 -4.21 4.82 -13.26
N ASN A 153 -5.33 4.32 -13.80
CA ASN A 153 -5.65 4.46 -15.22
C ASN A 153 -5.94 5.92 -15.61
N LEU A 154 -6.67 6.68 -14.78
CA LEU A 154 -6.94 8.11 -15.04
C LEU A 154 -5.67 8.98 -15.03
N LEU A 155 -4.64 8.56 -14.30
CA LEU A 155 -3.37 9.28 -14.18
C LEU A 155 -2.26 8.70 -15.05
N LEU A 156 -2.57 7.68 -15.85
CA LEU A 156 -1.56 6.89 -16.55
C LEU A 156 -0.83 7.68 -17.61
N ASP A 157 -1.54 8.52 -18.36
CA ASP A 157 -0.92 9.32 -19.42
C ASP A 157 0.01 10.38 -18.85
N ARG A 158 -0.37 11.02 -17.73
CA ARG A 158 0.52 11.93 -17.00
C ARG A 158 1.80 11.23 -16.50
N LEU A 159 1.69 9.99 -16.03
CA LEU A 159 2.86 9.18 -15.63
C LEU A 159 3.78 8.92 -16.84
N LYS A 160 3.22 8.62 -18.02
CA LYS A 160 3.99 8.39 -19.26
C LYS A 160 4.70 9.66 -19.75
N GLU A 161 4.02 10.81 -19.71
CA GLU A 161 4.57 12.12 -20.12
C GLU A 161 5.84 12.48 -19.32
N CYS A 162 5.92 12.07 -18.05
CA CYS A 162 7.05 12.37 -17.18
C CYS A 162 8.29 11.48 -17.45
N GLY A 163 8.17 10.47 -18.31
CA GLY A 163 9.22 9.51 -18.61
C GLY A 163 9.36 8.45 -17.52
N SER A 164 10.46 8.51 -16.75
CA SER A 164 10.82 7.49 -15.75
C SER A 164 9.99 7.60 -14.47
N SER A 165 8.72 7.21 -14.57
CA SER A 165 7.74 7.26 -13.48
C SER A 165 7.50 5.89 -12.84
N ARG A 166 6.92 5.87 -11.65
CA ARG A 166 6.70 4.65 -10.86
C ARG A 166 5.30 4.55 -10.29
N VAL A 167 4.70 3.36 -10.39
CA VAL A 167 3.46 3.00 -9.68
C VAL A 167 3.78 1.96 -8.61
N VAL A 168 3.46 2.24 -7.35
CA VAL A 168 3.73 1.36 -6.21
C VAL A 168 2.42 0.93 -5.58
N ASN A 169 2.10 -0.36 -5.67
CA ASN A 169 0.88 -0.95 -5.14
C ASN A 169 1.12 -1.68 -3.82
N VAL A 170 0.51 -1.20 -2.73
CA VAL A 170 0.66 -1.84 -1.42
C VAL A 170 -0.29 -3.02 -1.30
N SER A 171 0.29 -4.22 -1.28
CA SER A 171 -0.35 -5.50 -0.99
C SER A 171 -0.08 -5.91 0.48
N SER A 172 -0.09 -7.21 0.78
CA SER A 172 0.17 -7.81 2.09
C SER A 172 0.62 -9.25 1.93
N MET A 173 1.30 -9.86 2.91
CA MET A 173 1.49 -11.32 2.93
C MET A 173 0.18 -12.10 2.85
N ALA A 174 -0.94 -11.49 3.25
CA ALA A 174 -2.27 -12.07 3.14
C ALA A 174 -2.61 -12.53 1.70
N HIS A 175 -2.03 -11.92 0.66
CA HIS A 175 -2.24 -12.35 -0.73
C HIS A 175 -1.94 -13.83 -0.98
N ASN A 176 -1.01 -14.42 -0.20
CA ASN A 176 -0.66 -15.83 -0.31
C ASN A 176 -1.86 -16.75 -0.03
N PHE A 177 -2.85 -16.28 0.74
CA PHE A 177 -4.09 -16.99 1.03
C PHE A 177 -5.26 -16.54 0.15
N GLY A 178 -5.08 -15.51 -0.67
CA GLY A 178 -6.13 -14.98 -1.54
C GLY A 178 -6.53 -15.95 -2.65
N LYS A 179 -7.78 -15.88 -3.08
CA LYS A 179 -8.36 -16.54 -4.24
C LYS A 179 -9.37 -15.60 -4.89
N ILE A 180 -9.43 -15.56 -6.21
CA ILE A 180 -10.41 -14.71 -6.91
C ILE A 180 -11.55 -15.58 -7.38
N ASP A 181 -12.71 -15.40 -6.74
CA ASP A 181 -13.98 -15.93 -7.21
C ASP A 181 -14.60 -14.94 -8.20
N PHE A 182 -14.38 -15.19 -9.50
CA PHE A 182 -14.89 -14.33 -10.55
C PHE A 182 -16.41 -14.39 -10.70
N ASP A 183 -17.06 -15.49 -10.32
CA ASP A 183 -18.51 -15.63 -10.42
C ASP A 183 -19.17 -14.80 -9.32
N CYS A 184 -18.64 -14.85 -8.10
CA CYS A 184 -19.05 -13.97 -7.01
C CYS A 184 -18.83 -12.49 -7.36
N LEU A 185 -17.70 -12.15 -7.98
CA LEU A 185 -17.43 -10.78 -8.43
C LEU A 185 -18.41 -10.30 -9.51
N ASN A 186 -18.75 -11.13 -10.50
CA ASN A 186 -19.69 -10.76 -11.55
C ASN A 186 -21.11 -10.61 -11.00
N THR A 187 -21.55 -11.54 -10.17
CA THR A 187 -22.93 -11.58 -9.65
C THR A 187 -23.15 -10.55 -8.54
N HIS A 188 -22.20 -10.42 -7.62
CA HIS A 188 -22.38 -9.66 -6.40
C HIS A 188 -21.48 -8.43 -6.29
N LYS A 189 -20.56 -8.20 -7.24
CA LYS A 189 -19.59 -7.08 -7.19
C LYS A 189 -18.76 -7.05 -5.90
N ALA A 190 -18.48 -8.21 -5.32
CA ALA A 190 -17.74 -8.38 -4.07
C ALA A 190 -16.86 -9.63 -4.13
N LEU A 191 -15.76 -9.63 -3.38
CA LEU A 191 -14.84 -10.79 -3.31
C LEU A 191 -15.35 -11.92 -2.39
N GLY A 192 -16.39 -11.64 -1.61
CA GLY A 192 -17.04 -12.63 -0.75
C GLY A 192 -18.21 -12.00 0.00
N LEU A 193 -19.15 -12.84 0.40
CA LEU A 193 -20.39 -12.43 1.09
C LEU A 193 -20.38 -12.77 2.59
N GLY A 194 -19.35 -13.50 3.02
CA GLY A 194 -19.25 -13.98 4.38
C GLY A 194 -18.96 -12.88 5.39
N THR A 195 -19.61 -12.97 6.55
CA THR A 195 -19.51 -11.99 7.64
C THR A 195 -18.65 -12.47 8.80
N SER A 196 -18.33 -13.78 8.89
CA SER A 196 -17.45 -14.31 9.93
C SER A 196 -16.03 -13.77 9.79
N PHE A 197 -15.31 -13.62 10.90
CA PHE A 197 -13.94 -13.07 10.91
C PHE A 197 -13.00 -13.75 9.90
N MET A 198 -13.06 -15.09 9.80
CA MET A 198 -12.25 -15.85 8.83
C MET A 198 -12.61 -15.52 7.38
N GLN A 199 -13.91 -15.33 7.08
CA GLN A 199 -14.34 -14.89 5.75
C GLN A 199 -13.93 -13.44 5.47
N GLN A 200 -13.94 -12.56 6.47
CA GLN A 200 -13.44 -11.18 6.30
C GLN A 200 -11.93 -11.17 6.01
N LEU A 201 -11.16 -12.00 6.72
CA LEU A 201 -9.73 -12.22 6.44
C LEU A 201 -9.52 -12.76 5.03
N GLN A 202 -10.37 -13.67 4.56
CA GLN A 202 -10.32 -14.16 3.19
C GLN A 202 -10.59 -13.03 2.19
N VAL A 203 -11.68 -12.27 2.34
CA VAL A 203 -12.02 -11.14 1.46
C VAL A 203 -10.89 -10.10 1.41
N TYR A 204 -10.26 -9.81 2.55
CA TYR A 204 -9.08 -8.95 2.59
C TYR A 204 -7.90 -9.56 1.83
N SER A 205 -7.61 -10.85 2.05
CA SER A 205 -6.55 -11.60 1.37
C SER A 205 -6.75 -11.59 -0.15
N ASP A 206 -7.99 -11.78 -0.60
CA ASP A 206 -8.40 -11.71 -1.99
C ASP A 206 -8.15 -10.32 -2.56
N SER A 207 -8.52 -9.25 -1.82
CA SER A 207 -8.27 -7.87 -2.25
C SER A 207 -6.77 -7.57 -2.40
N LYS A 208 -5.92 -8.19 -1.57
CA LYS A 208 -4.46 -8.03 -1.63
C LYS A 208 -3.83 -8.88 -2.72
N LEU A 209 -4.45 -10.00 -3.10
CA LEU A 209 -4.10 -10.73 -4.32
C LEU A 209 -4.45 -9.92 -5.57
N CYS A 210 -5.60 -9.24 -5.60
CA CYS A 210 -5.98 -8.35 -6.70
C CYS A 210 -4.90 -7.29 -6.96
N ASN A 211 -4.33 -6.68 -5.93
CA ASN A 211 -3.26 -5.68 -6.08
C ASN A 211 -1.98 -6.23 -6.75
N ILE A 212 -1.66 -7.52 -6.55
CA ILE A 212 -0.47 -8.14 -7.19
C ILE A 212 -0.78 -8.49 -8.64
N LEU A 213 -1.95 -9.08 -8.91
CA LEU A 213 -2.39 -9.35 -10.28
C LEU A 213 -2.55 -8.07 -11.09
N PHE A 214 -3.02 -6.99 -10.46
CA PHE A 214 -3.04 -5.66 -11.04
C PHE A 214 -1.64 -5.19 -11.42
N THR A 215 -0.66 -5.28 -10.52
CA THR A 215 0.73 -4.94 -10.86
C THR A 215 1.27 -5.80 -12.00
N HIS A 216 0.99 -7.10 -12.00
CA HIS A 216 1.45 -8.03 -13.02
C HIS A 216 0.90 -7.66 -14.42
N GLU A 217 -0.40 -7.41 -14.52
CA GLU A 217 -1.01 -7.01 -15.79
C GLU A 217 -0.67 -5.56 -16.20
N LEU A 218 -0.61 -4.63 -15.23
CA LEU A 218 -0.17 -3.25 -15.49
C LEU A 218 1.24 -3.24 -16.08
N ALA A 219 2.14 -4.10 -15.59
CA ALA A 219 3.49 -4.19 -16.10
C ALA A 219 3.52 -4.62 -17.57
N LYS A 220 2.75 -5.65 -17.94
CA LYS A 220 2.63 -6.10 -19.33
C LYS A 220 2.12 -4.99 -20.24
N ARG A 221 1.14 -4.22 -19.78
CA ARG A 221 0.57 -3.08 -20.52
C ARG A 221 1.50 -1.87 -20.64
N LEU A 222 2.54 -1.80 -19.81
CA LEU A 222 3.51 -0.70 -19.78
C LEU A 222 4.88 -1.05 -20.37
N GLN A 223 5.06 -2.24 -20.95
CA GLN A 223 6.35 -2.72 -21.47
C GLN A 223 7.03 -1.75 -22.45
N GLU A 224 6.24 -1.08 -23.30
CA GLU A 224 6.72 -0.11 -24.30
C GLU A 224 6.85 1.32 -23.74
N THR A 225 6.74 1.50 -22.42
CA THR A 225 6.80 2.80 -21.76
C THR A 225 7.97 2.86 -20.77
N LYS A 226 8.29 4.07 -20.31
CA LYS A 226 9.28 4.28 -19.23
C LYS A 226 8.67 4.19 -17.83
N VAL A 227 7.38 3.87 -17.72
CA VAL A 227 6.68 3.76 -16.44
C VAL A 227 6.91 2.36 -15.88
N THR A 228 7.48 2.29 -14.67
CA THR A 228 7.64 1.01 -13.96
C THR A 228 6.58 0.84 -12.88
N CYS A 229 6.21 -0.40 -12.56
CA CYS A 229 5.29 -0.67 -11.46
C CYS A 229 5.75 -1.85 -10.60
N TYR A 230 5.44 -1.79 -9.31
CA TYR A 230 5.83 -2.78 -8.32
C TYR A 230 4.69 -3.01 -7.33
N SER A 231 4.61 -4.22 -6.80
CA SER A 231 3.75 -4.53 -5.65
C SER A 231 4.61 -4.85 -4.44
N LEU A 232 4.08 -4.67 -3.24
CA LEU A 232 4.87 -4.95 -2.04
C LEU A 232 4.06 -5.36 -0.81
N HIS A 233 4.74 -5.93 0.17
CA HIS A 233 4.27 -6.02 1.56
C HIS A 233 5.11 -5.15 2.49
N PRO A 234 4.48 -4.29 3.31
CA PRO A 234 5.19 -3.40 4.23
C PRO A 234 5.73 -4.11 5.49
N GLY A 235 5.29 -5.35 5.77
CA GLY A 235 5.52 -6.04 7.04
C GLY A 235 4.24 -6.16 7.86
N ALA A 236 4.28 -6.96 8.93
CA ALA A 236 3.23 -6.98 9.94
C ALA A 236 3.34 -5.72 10.79
N ILE A 237 2.50 -4.72 10.51
CA ILE A 237 2.58 -3.40 11.15
C ILE A 237 1.59 -3.34 12.30
N ASN A 238 2.01 -2.70 13.39
CA ASN A 238 1.11 -2.33 14.48
C ASN A 238 0.25 -1.14 14.02
N THR A 239 -0.62 -1.38 13.04
CA THR A 239 -1.56 -0.36 12.58
C THR A 239 -2.78 -0.31 13.48
N GLU A 240 -3.49 0.82 13.40
CA GLU A 240 -4.86 1.11 13.87
C GLU A 240 -5.95 0.07 13.48
N LEU A 241 -5.60 -1.12 12.96
CA LEU A 241 -6.52 -2.25 12.78
C LEU A 241 -7.16 -2.68 14.11
N THR A 242 -6.55 -2.35 15.24
CA THR A 242 -7.08 -2.56 16.59
C THR A 242 -7.82 -1.34 17.15
N ARG A 243 -8.24 -0.35 16.32
CA ARG A 243 -8.84 0.92 16.82
C ARG A 243 -9.96 0.70 17.85
N ASN A 244 -10.72 -0.39 17.70
CA ASN A 244 -11.86 -0.76 18.54
C ASN A 244 -11.52 -1.63 19.76
N THR A 245 -10.24 -1.81 20.11
CA THR A 245 -9.85 -2.46 21.37
C THR A 245 -9.75 -1.46 22.52
N ASP A 246 -10.14 -1.89 23.71
CA ASP A 246 -10.13 -1.08 24.94
C ASP A 246 -8.72 -0.52 25.23
N SER A 247 -8.66 0.71 25.75
CA SER A 247 -7.43 1.46 26.02
C SER A 247 -6.53 0.74 27.05
N LEU A 248 -7.13 0.09 28.05
CA LEU A 248 -6.42 -0.71 29.05
C LEU A 248 -5.74 -1.94 28.43
N ILE A 249 -6.45 -2.64 27.55
CA ILE A 249 -5.93 -3.81 26.83
C ILE A 249 -4.81 -3.39 25.88
N LYS A 250 -4.94 -2.26 25.19
CA LYS A 250 -3.87 -1.68 24.35
C LYS A 250 -2.62 -1.37 25.15
N MET A 251 -2.75 -0.84 26.37
CA MET A 251 -1.61 -0.51 27.24
C MET A 251 -0.89 -1.78 27.72
N LEU A 252 -1.64 -2.79 28.18
CA LEU A 252 -1.10 -4.09 28.62
C LEU A 252 -0.40 -4.86 27.48
N LEU A 253 -0.96 -4.83 26.27
CA LEU A 253 -0.39 -5.50 25.10
C LEU A 253 0.68 -4.67 24.38
N LYS A 254 0.92 -3.42 24.76
CA LYS A 254 1.89 -2.52 24.12
C LYS A 254 3.32 -3.09 24.05
N PRO A 255 3.94 -3.63 25.11
CA PRO A 255 5.29 -4.21 25.02
C PRO A 255 5.33 -5.43 24.08
N LEU A 256 4.28 -6.26 24.09
CA LEU A 256 4.15 -7.43 23.22
C LEU A 256 4.00 -6.99 21.75
N THR A 257 3.09 -6.07 21.47
CA THR A 257 2.84 -5.58 20.10
C THR A 257 4.04 -4.83 19.54
N LEU A 258 4.74 -4.01 20.34
CA LEU A 258 6.01 -3.38 19.94
C LEU A 258 7.12 -4.40 19.68
N PHE A 259 7.05 -5.59 20.28
CA PHE A 259 8.03 -6.65 20.07
C PHE A 259 7.80 -7.41 18.75
N PHE A 260 6.54 -7.77 18.46
CA PHE A 260 6.17 -8.62 17.32
C PHE A 260 5.81 -7.88 16.04
N PHE A 261 5.43 -6.59 16.11
CA PHE A 261 5.00 -5.82 14.95
C PHE A 261 5.96 -4.67 14.63
N LYS A 262 6.05 -4.36 13.35
CA LYS A 262 6.77 -3.19 12.84
C LYS A 262 6.07 -1.89 13.23
N ASN A 263 6.86 -0.85 13.47
CA ASN A 263 6.36 0.52 13.50
C ASN A 263 6.18 1.08 12.08
N THR A 264 5.59 2.27 11.95
CA THR A 264 5.31 2.89 10.65
C THR A 264 6.58 3.21 9.86
N ASP A 265 7.67 3.58 10.54
CA ASP A 265 8.98 3.81 9.93
C ASP A 265 9.54 2.55 9.29
N GLN A 266 9.50 1.42 9.98
CA GLN A 266 9.91 0.11 9.46
C GLN A 266 8.97 -0.37 8.33
N GLY A 267 7.68 -0.04 8.40
CA GLY A 267 6.70 -0.36 7.37
C GLY A 267 6.88 0.39 6.07
N ALA A 268 7.23 1.67 6.16
CA ALA A 268 7.43 2.52 4.99
C ALA A 268 8.65 2.09 4.17
N GLN A 269 9.60 1.34 4.74
CA GLN A 269 10.89 1.07 4.10
C GLN A 269 10.76 0.36 2.75
N THR A 270 9.90 -0.65 2.62
CA THR A 270 9.73 -1.34 1.33
C THR A 270 9.00 -0.45 0.32
N THR A 271 8.03 0.35 0.77
CA THR A 271 7.37 1.37 -0.07
C THR A 271 8.35 2.39 -0.60
N LEU A 272 9.21 2.94 0.28
CA LEU A 272 10.26 3.88 -0.10
C LEU A 272 11.27 3.24 -1.04
N HIS A 273 11.69 2.00 -0.78
CA HIS A 273 12.59 1.28 -1.69
C HIS A 273 12.00 1.17 -3.09
N CYS A 274 10.74 0.70 -3.24
CA CYS A 274 10.09 0.64 -4.55
C CYS A 274 9.92 2.04 -5.18
N ALA A 275 9.67 3.06 -4.37
CA ALA A 275 9.48 4.43 -4.85
C ALA A 275 10.79 5.10 -5.32
N VAL A 276 11.93 4.87 -4.65
CA VAL A 276 13.14 5.70 -4.85
C VAL A 276 14.44 4.94 -5.10
N GLN A 277 14.47 3.61 -5.01
CA GLN A 277 15.71 2.87 -5.28
C GLN A 277 16.00 2.89 -6.79
N GLU A 278 17.17 3.33 -7.20
CA GLU A 278 17.64 3.23 -8.60
C GLU A 278 18.12 1.80 -8.89
N GLY A 279 17.97 1.36 -10.15
CA GLY A 279 18.43 0.05 -10.63
C GLY A 279 17.42 -1.09 -10.42
N ILE A 280 16.22 -0.81 -9.89
CA ILE A 280 15.17 -1.83 -9.73
C ILE A 280 14.23 -1.91 -10.95
N GLU A 281 14.46 -1.11 -11.99
CA GLU A 281 13.66 -1.05 -13.21
C GLU A 281 13.55 -2.42 -13.89
N LEU A 282 14.60 -3.25 -13.82
CA LEU A 282 14.60 -4.62 -14.34
C LEU A 282 13.63 -5.57 -13.60
N PHE A 283 13.14 -5.15 -12.43
CA PHE A 283 12.15 -5.88 -11.62
C PHE A 283 10.73 -5.33 -11.83
N HIS A 284 10.48 -4.65 -12.95
CA HIS A 284 9.15 -4.25 -13.38
C HIS A 284 8.12 -5.39 -13.24
N GLY A 285 6.96 -5.09 -12.64
CA GLY A 285 5.90 -6.05 -12.38
C GLY A 285 6.13 -7.00 -11.20
N ARG A 286 7.27 -6.91 -10.50
CA ARG A 286 7.62 -7.84 -9.41
C ARG A 286 7.07 -7.39 -8.05
N TYR A 287 7.04 -8.37 -7.15
CA TYR A 287 6.62 -8.21 -5.76
C TYR A 287 7.82 -8.07 -4.83
N PHE A 288 7.75 -7.12 -3.89
CA PHE A 288 8.80 -6.79 -2.95
C PHE A 288 8.38 -7.01 -1.50
N SER A 289 9.33 -7.47 -0.68
CA SER A 289 9.20 -7.44 0.77
C SER A 289 10.56 -7.30 1.42
N ASN A 290 10.64 -6.51 2.50
CA ASN A 290 11.90 -6.17 3.16
C ASN A 290 12.94 -5.67 2.14
N CYS A 291 12.56 -4.67 1.33
CA CYS A 291 13.40 -4.01 0.34
C CYS A 291 14.13 -4.97 -0.62
N SER A 292 13.47 -6.08 -0.98
CA SER A 292 14.03 -7.08 -1.89
C SER A 292 12.90 -7.76 -2.66
N VAL A 293 13.20 -8.18 -3.88
CA VAL A 293 12.29 -8.99 -4.70
C VAL A 293 12.00 -10.31 -3.99
N LYS A 294 10.73 -10.72 -3.98
CA LYS A 294 10.28 -12.01 -3.46
C LYS A 294 9.52 -12.78 -4.53
N GLN A 295 9.65 -14.09 -4.48
CA GLN A 295 8.83 -14.97 -5.29
C GLN A 295 7.39 -14.98 -4.76
N VAL A 296 6.44 -15.06 -5.69
CA VAL A 296 5.02 -15.21 -5.41
C VAL A 296 4.53 -16.56 -5.92
N TYR A 297 3.46 -17.07 -5.34
CA TYR A 297 2.83 -18.30 -5.82
C TYR A 297 2.27 -18.14 -7.24
N ALA A 298 2.12 -19.26 -7.95
CA ALA A 298 1.68 -19.28 -9.36
C ALA A 298 0.42 -18.45 -9.61
N LYS A 299 -0.58 -18.56 -8.73
CA LYS A 299 -1.84 -17.80 -8.79
C LYS A 299 -1.69 -16.27 -8.82
N ALA A 300 -0.58 -15.73 -8.31
CA ALA A 300 -0.33 -14.29 -8.24
C ALA A 300 0.43 -13.76 -9.47
N LYS A 301 0.81 -14.64 -10.40
CA LYS A 301 1.46 -14.36 -11.69
C LYS A 301 0.75 -15.07 -12.85
N ASP A 302 -0.52 -15.40 -12.65
CA ASP A 302 -1.36 -16.07 -13.65
C ASP A 302 -1.88 -15.03 -14.66
N ASP A 303 -1.46 -15.16 -15.92
CA ASP A 303 -1.80 -14.19 -16.96
C ASP A 303 -3.29 -14.14 -17.28
N ALA A 304 -3.99 -15.28 -17.24
CA ALA A 304 -5.40 -15.35 -17.56
C ALA A 304 -6.24 -14.69 -16.46
N ALA A 305 -5.92 -14.99 -15.19
CA ALA A 305 -6.56 -14.37 -14.04
C ALA A 305 -6.28 -12.86 -13.97
N ALA A 306 -5.06 -12.42 -14.24
CA ALA A 306 -4.69 -11.01 -14.22
C ALA A 306 -5.45 -10.22 -15.30
N LYS A 307 -5.48 -10.75 -16.54
CA LYS A 307 -6.25 -10.16 -17.65
C LYS A 307 -7.76 -10.12 -17.35
N LYS A 308 -8.33 -11.24 -16.85
CA LYS A 308 -9.75 -11.31 -16.49
C LYS A 308 -10.12 -10.33 -15.38
N LEU A 309 -9.25 -10.18 -14.37
CA LEU A 309 -9.43 -9.17 -13.32
C LEU A 309 -9.36 -7.75 -13.87
N TRP A 310 -8.45 -7.47 -14.81
CA TRP A 310 -8.34 -6.17 -15.46
C TRP A 310 -9.63 -5.79 -16.19
N GLU A 311 -10.11 -6.65 -17.10
CA GLU A 311 -11.34 -6.42 -17.88
C GLU A 311 -12.55 -6.21 -16.97
N LEU A 312 -12.68 -7.03 -15.93
CA LEU A 312 -13.73 -6.85 -14.93
C LEU A 312 -13.60 -5.50 -14.21
N SER A 313 -12.36 -5.09 -13.87
CA SER A 313 -12.10 -3.82 -13.20
C SER A 313 -12.42 -2.62 -14.10
N GLU A 314 -12.14 -2.70 -15.41
CA GLU A 314 -12.53 -1.67 -16.39
C GLU A 314 -14.06 -1.51 -16.41
N ARG A 315 -14.81 -2.60 -16.52
CA ARG A 315 -16.28 -2.56 -16.49
C ARG A 315 -16.82 -2.00 -15.17
N LEU A 316 -16.32 -2.48 -14.03
CA LEU A 316 -16.82 -2.07 -12.72
C LEU A 316 -16.43 -0.64 -12.35
N SER A 317 -15.37 -0.09 -12.95
CA SER A 317 -14.96 1.30 -12.76
C SER A 317 -15.55 2.27 -13.79
N GLY A 318 -16.22 1.76 -14.83
CA GLY A 318 -16.78 2.56 -15.93
C GLY A 318 -15.68 3.15 -16.83
N LEU A 319 -14.62 2.39 -17.10
CA LEU A 319 -13.60 2.71 -18.11
C LEU A 319 -13.84 1.99 -19.45
N ALA A 320 -14.61 0.91 -19.45
CA ALA A 320 -15.04 0.16 -20.63
C ALA A 320 -16.53 0.34 -20.89
#